data_AF-A0A1G4J147-F1
#
_entry.id   AF-A0A1G4J147-F1
#
_cell.length_a   1.000
_cell.length_b   1.000
_cell.length_c   1.000
_cell.angle_alpha   90.00
_cell.angle_beta   90.00
_cell.angle_gamma   90.00
#
_symmetry.space_group_name_H-M   'P 1'
#
loop_
_entity.id
_entity.type
_entity.pdbx_description
1 polymer ?
#
loop_
_entity_poly.entity_id
_entity_poly.type
_entity_poly.pdbx_seq_one_letter_code
_entity_poly.pdbx_strand_id
1 'polypeptide(L)'
;MSSNGPTDLFNMESPTMNAGNHMARTRRRWSSTSKDKRPKLTEMTDGVHEEVETDFISPGQLYSTESGRLFHAGKILIVLVGLPATSKTLLSVAITRYTKWLGVRTSSFHVSEYRRKMTACEDHNNFPTDYFSAKPKTSEGRSKRKQILDKVLDDMLQFFNRDKGQLAVYDALNILVEERVQLDKIFSKMNTKVLFIESVMTDADMIKHNVDMASRSADYVGWSQEAAVSDFMHRLKVNKQLYEEMTPKEQLSYVKYINFGERLIVNNNHFGYLINKIVFFLMNLRDKKGCVYFARCGTSDNDNYIDDELLNSEGTAYSKTLTDLVVKLVNERRAAQATSYPPSMEHATTPSAGSPTKTIGSIGGIENIISPGPSSRSMSPSLSPLLTTHASLKRTESTGNASVRQPVSGDGGDEDSFVVWTAPRKRTFDTARFFDEKGISVRQRSQLQQLHPGVVADMTGSEIRQSYPEEYKEWLKDPYHYRFPRSESYHDLAVRMEPLLLEMERMRGDILVIGHESVLRVLYGYLMACSCSDIPRLCFSRDQVIEISFSPFENKVRRVPIVYENSSCLK
;
A
#
# COMPACT_ATOMS: atom_id res chain seq x y z
N MET A 1 19.29 12.47 38.34
CA MET A 1 19.77 11.07 38.32
C MET A 1 18.79 10.30 37.45
N SER A 2 19.12 10.17 36.16
CA SER A 2 18.28 9.54 35.15
C SER A 2 18.35 8.03 35.30
N SER A 3 17.27 7.41 35.79
CA SER A 3 17.09 5.98 35.83
C SER A 3 16.82 5.46 34.42
N ASN A 4 17.82 4.81 33.82
CA ASN A 4 17.65 4.00 32.62
C ASN A 4 16.66 2.87 32.95
N GLY A 5 15.46 2.93 32.38
CA GLY A 5 14.53 1.81 32.39
C GLY A 5 15.11 0.60 31.64
N PRO A 6 14.54 -0.61 31.83
CA PRO A 6 15.02 -1.80 31.15
C PRO A 6 14.92 -1.57 29.64
N THR A 7 16.07 -1.67 28.99
CA THR A 7 16.19 -1.50 27.54
C THR A 7 15.66 -2.76 26.89
N ASP A 8 14.56 -2.62 26.11
CA ASP A 8 14.15 -3.62 25.13
C ASP A 8 15.41 -4.13 24.42
N LEU A 9 15.59 -5.45 24.41
CA LEU A 9 16.61 -6.22 23.68
C LEU A 9 16.90 -5.69 22.25
N PHE A 10 15.91 -5.01 21.67
CA PHE A 10 15.86 -4.50 20.32
C PHE A 10 16.21 -3.01 20.17
N ASN A 11 16.61 -2.33 21.26
CA ASN A 11 16.93 -0.90 21.30
C ASN A 11 18.42 -0.60 21.58
N MET A 12 19.31 -1.59 21.42
CA MET A 12 20.76 -1.40 21.53
C MET A 12 21.38 -0.90 20.22
N GLU A 13 22.49 -0.16 20.34
CA GLU A 13 23.30 0.32 19.21
C GLU A 13 23.53 -0.78 18.16
N SER A 14 23.27 -0.39 16.91
CA SER A 14 23.32 -1.24 15.72
C SER A 14 24.57 -2.13 15.70
N PRO A 15 24.44 -3.47 15.64
CA PRO A 15 25.61 -4.33 15.61
C PRO A 15 26.41 -4.16 14.31
N THR A 16 27.72 -3.99 14.44
CA THR A 16 28.67 -4.00 13.33
C THR A 16 28.86 -5.44 12.86
N MET A 17 28.30 -5.78 11.70
CA MET A 17 28.41 -7.13 11.14
C MET A 17 29.83 -7.45 10.69
N ASN A 18 30.38 -8.56 11.19
CA ASN A 18 31.48 -9.29 10.55
C ASN A 18 30.88 -10.39 9.67
N ALA A 19 31.10 -10.29 8.36
CA ALA A 19 30.64 -11.27 7.39
C ALA A 19 31.32 -12.63 7.63
N GLY A 20 30.55 -13.62 8.05
CA GLY A 20 31.02 -14.98 8.28
C GLY A 20 29.88 -15.98 8.06
N ASN A 21 30.18 -16.99 7.25
CA ASN A 21 29.29 -18.09 6.90
C ASN A 21 28.84 -18.92 8.11
N HIS A 22 27.74 -19.68 7.90
CA HIS A 22 27.25 -20.84 8.68
C HIS A 22 26.21 -20.48 9.78
N MET A 23 25.03 -21.10 9.92
CA MET A 23 24.43 -22.29 9.28
C MET A 23 22.91 -22.37 9.51
N ALA A 24 22.16 -22.98 8.57
CA ALA A 24 21.02 -23.86 8.88
C ALA A 24 21.03 -25.04 7.89
N ARG A 25 21.39 -26.24 8.38
CA ARG A 25 21.55 -27.53 7.67
C ARG A 25 22.50 -27.54 6.46
N THR A 26 23.69 -28.11 6.70
CA THR A 26 24.63 -28.75 5.76
C THR A 26 24.22 -28.81 4.28
N ARG A 27 24.55 -27.75 3.54
CA ARG A 27 25.24 -27.76 2.23
C ARG A 27 25.59 -26.31 1.91
N ARG A 28 26.83 -26.07 1.49
CA ARG A 28 27.38 -24.76 1.10
C ARG A 28 26.35 -23.98 0.25
N ARG A 29 25.68 -22.97 0.83
CA ARG A 29 24.65 -22.16 0.15
C ARG A 29 25.10 -20.71 -0.10
N TRP A 30 26.18 -20.25 0.54
CA TRP A 30 26.59 -18.85 0.51
C TRP A 30 27.90 -18.70 -0.24
N SER A 31 27.91 -17.83 -1.25
CA SER A 31 29.14 -17.41 -1.93
C SER A 31 29.81 -16.34 -1.08
N SER A 32 31.13 -16.44 -0.88
CA SER A 32 31.92 -15.52 -0.07
C SER A 32 32.14 -14.13 -0.69
N THR A 33 31.26 -13.72 -1.62
CA THR A 33 31.56 -12.62 -2.56
C THR A 33 30.69 -11.38 -2.38
N SER A 34 29.53 -11.47 -1.70
CA SER A 34 28.69 -10.30 -1.48
C SER A 34 29.11 -9.54 -0.24
N LYS A 35 29.94 -8.51 -0.45
CA LYS A 35 29.86 -7.33 0.40
C LYS A 35 28.54 -6.64 0.03
N ASP A 36 27.48 -6.87 0.81
CA ASP A 36 26.22 -6.12 0.69
C ASP A 36 26.56 -4.63 0.60
N LYS A 37 26.44 -4.06 -0.60
CA LYS A 37 26.54 -2.61 -0.77
C LYS A 37 25.23 -2.06 -0.23
N ARG A 38 25.27 -1.70 1.05
CA ARG A 38 24.14 -1.16 1.80
C ARG A 38 23.43 -0.07 0.98
N PRO A 39 22.19 -0.29 0.54
CA PRO A 39 21.38 0.78 0.00
C PRO A 39 21.27 1.88 1.05
N LYS A 40 21.44 3.15 0.65
CA LYS A 40 21.10 4.26 1.54
C LYS A 40 19.59 4.24 1.65
N LEU A 41 19.05 4.05 2.85
CA LEU A 41 17.63 4.25 3.11
C LEU A 41 17.30 5.70 2.72
N THR A 42 16.67 5.90 1.56
CA THR A 42 16.21 7.21 1.15
C THR A 42 15.14 7.63 2.16
N GLU A 43 15.44 8.56 3.07
CA GLU A 43 14.67 8.75 4.32
C GLU A 43 13.16 9.07 4.13
N MET A 44 12.74 9.43 2.91
CA MET A 44 11.41 9.99 2.63
C MET A 44 10.54 9.17 1.65
N THR A 45 11.09 8.22 0.90
CA THR A 45 10.37 7.43 -0.12
C THR A 45 10.63 5.92 0.02
N ASP A 46 9.78 5.07 -0.55
CA ASP A 46 9.95 3.62 -0.46
C ASP A 46 11.00 3.05 -1.44
N GLY A 47 11.51 1.86 -1.13
CA GLY A 47 12.50 1.13 -1.93
C GLY A 47 11.88 0.25 -3.02
N VAL A 48 10.62 0.49 -3.45
CA VAL A 48 9.91 -0.47 -4.31
C VAL A 48 10.57 -0.63 -5.69
N HIS A 49 11.24 0.42 -6.17
CA HIS A 49 11.95 0.46 -7.46
C HIS A 49 13.42 0.06 -7.36
N GLU A 50 13.93 -0.22 -6.17
CA GLU A 50 15.33 -0.61 -6.00
C GLU A 50 15.61 -1.98 -6.64
N GLU A 51 16.78 -2.10 -7.26
CA GLU A 51 17.26 -3.36 -7.80
C GLU A 51 17.56 -4.33 -6.67
N VAL A 52 17.09 -5.56 -6.83
CA VAL A 52 17.22 -6.60 -5.82
C VAL A 52 18.41 -7.48 -6.18
N GLU A 53 19.42 -7.55 -5.30
CA GLU A 53 20.58 -8.41 -5.50
C GLU A 53 20.19 -9.90 -5.62
N THR A 54 21.04 -10.70 -6.27
CA THR A 54 20.73 -12.13 -6.53
C THR A 54 20.58 -12.95 -5.27
N ASP A 55 21.28 -12.56 -4.20
CA ASP A 55 21.35 -13.24 -2.91
C ASP A 55 20.39 -12.61 -1.88
N PHE A 56 19.59 -11.63 -2.31
CA PHE A 56 18.59 -10.97 -1.47
C PHE A 56 17.56 -11.97 -0.94
N ILE A 57 17.35 -11.95 0.37
CA ILE A 57 16.30 -12.69 1.05
C ILE A 57 15.21 -11.68 1.39
N SER A 58 13.97 -11.96 0.98
CA SER A 58 12.89 -11.07 1.38
C SER A 58 12.40 -11.35 2.79
N PRO A 59 11.74 -10.37 3.41
CA PRO A 59 11.17 -10.55 4.73
C PRO A 59 10.17 -11.73 4.83
N GLY A 60 9.17 -11.79 3.93
CA GLY A 60 8.09 -12.79 3.96
C GLY A 60 8.40 -14.11 3.25
N GLN A 61 9.66 -14.42 2.96
CA GLN A 61 10.05 -15.54 2.09
C GLN A 61 9.81 -16.92 2.73
N LEU A 62 8.77 -17.66 2.32
CA LEU A 62 8.44 -18.96 2.92
C LEU A 62 9.51 -20.06 2.70
N TYR A 63 9.99 -20.26 1.47
CA TYR A 63 11.04 -21.24 1.15
C TYR A 63 11.65 -20.98 -0.22
N SER A 64 12.93 -21.28 -0.43
CA SER A 64 13.55 -21.22 -1.78
C SER A 64 13.96 -22.60 -2.25
N THR A 65 13.61 -22.94 -3.50
CA THR A 65 13.96 -24.20 -4.15
C THR A 65 15.46 -24.27 -4.49
N GLU A 66 15.96 -25.45 -4.86
CA GLU A 66 17.35 -25.62 -5.31
C GLU A 66 17.73 -24.71 -6.50
N SER A 67 16.74 -24.34 -7.32
CA SER A 67 16.92 -23.40 -8.45
C SER A 67 17.05 -21.93 -8.02
N GLY A 68 16.90 -21.62 -6.73
CA GLY A 68 16.83 -20.27 -6.20
C GLY A 68 15.48 -19.57 -6.42
N ARG A 69 14.53 -20.22 -7.12
CA ARG A 69 13.17 -19.70 -7.33
C ARG A 69 12.25 -20.10 -6.19
N LEU A 70 11.26 -19.27 -5.90
CA LEU A 70 10.15 -19.62 -5.02
C LEU A 70 9.03 -20.35 -5.76
N PHE A 71 8.29 -21.20 -5.05
CA PHE A 71 7.01 -21.78 -5.48
C PHE A 71 7.00 -22.74 -6.68
N HIS A 72 8.15 -23.24 -7.16
CA HIS A 72 8.25 -24.05 -8.41
C HIS A 72 7.48 -23.43 -9.61
N ALA A 73 7.12 -22.15 -9.54
CA ALA A 73 6.09 -21.57 -10.40
C ALA A 73 6.59 -21.31 -11.84
N GLY A 74 7.91 -21.40 -12.04
CA GLY A 74 8.59 -21.00 -13.26
C GLY A 74 8.88 -19.49 -13.28
N LYS A 75 9.16 -18.98 -14.48
CA LYS A 75 9.23 -17.53 -14.75
C LYS A 75 7.84 -17.02 -15.09
N ILE A 76 7.47 -15.83 -14.62
CA ILE A 76 6.16 -15.22 -14.88
C ILE A 76 6.37 -13.81 -15.41
N LEU A 77 5.68 -13.46 -16.49
CA LEU A 77 5.54 -12.10 -16.98
C LEU A 77 4.11 -11.64 -16.76
N ILE A 78 3.93 -10.56 -16.00
CA ILE A 78 2.66 -9.86 -15.88
C ILE A 78 2.64 -8.71 -16.87
N VAL A 79 1.67 -8.68 -17.76
CA VAL A 79 1.50 -7.61 -18.75
C VAL A 79 0.28 -6.78 -18.37
N LEU A 80 0.48 -5.51 -18.04
CA LEU A 80 -0.64 -4.62 -17.77
C LEU A 80 -1.24 -4.12 -19.08
N VAL A 81 -2.56 -4.14 -19.17
CA VAL A 81 -3.34 -3.73 -20.34
C VAL A 81 -4.35 -2.69 -19.91
N GLY A 82 -4.50 -1.62 -20.69
CA GLY A 82 -5.58 -0.66 -20.47
C GLY A 82 -5.23 0.77 -20.85
N LEU A 83 -6.26 1.60 -20.95
CA LEU A 83 -6.16 3.01 -21.31
C LEU A 83 -5.37 3.84 -20.28
N PRO A 84 -4.88 5.05 -20.64
CA PRO A 84 -4.42 6.01 -19.64
C PRO A 84 -5.47 6.24 -18.54
N ALA A 85 -5.05 6.58 -17.33
CA ALA A 85 -5.91 6.76 -16.14
C ALA A 85 -6.71 5.53 -15.67
N THR A 86 -6.28 4.31 -16.03
CA THR A 86 -6.81 3.07 -15.43
C THR A 86 -5.92 2.51 -14.31
N SER A 87 -5.09 3.34 -13.67
CA SER A 87 -4.24 2.97 -12.53
C SER A 87 -3.30 1.77 -12.71
N LYS A 88 -2.90 1.48 -13.96
CA LYS A 88 -1.90 0.44 -14.26
C LYS A 88 -0.61 0.60 -13.44
N THR A 89 -0.07 1.82 -13.36
CA THR A 89 1.17 2.07 -12.62
C THR A 89 1.01 1.76 -11.13
N LEU A 90 -0.12 2.13 -10.51
CA LEU A 90 -0.38 1.76 -9.12
C LEU A 90 -0.49 0.23 -8.94
N LEU A 91 -1.16 -0.47 -9.88
CA LEU A 91 -1.19 -1.95 -9.88
C LEU A 91 0.20 -2.55 -10.01
N SER A 92 1.03 -2.00 -10.90
CA SER A 92 2.41 -2.45 -11.11
C SER A 92 3.22 -2.38 -9.82
N VAL A 93 3.17 -1.23 -9.15
CA VAL A 93 3.88 -0.96 -7.90
C VAL A 93 3.36 -1.85 -6.77
N ALA A 94 2.05 -1.97 -6.61
CA ALA A 94 1.43 -2.81 -5.58
C ALA A 94 1.79 -4.29 -5.75
N ILE A 95 1.68 -4.84 -6.97
CA ILE A 95 2.08 -6.22 -7.27
C ILE A 95 3.57 -6.43 -7.01
N THR A 96 4.41 -5.47 -7.42
CA THR A 96 5.86 -5.53 -7.21
C THR A 96 6.19 -5.56 -5.72
N ARG A 97 5.62 -4.66 -4.92
CA ARG A 97 5.81 -4.62 -3.46
C ARG A 97 5.39 -5.94 -2.80
N TYR A 98 4.18 -6.43 -3.12
CA TYR A 98 3.66 -7.66 -2.53
C TYR A 98 4.50 -8.89 -2.91
N THR A 99 4.88 -9.03 -4.18
CA THR A 99 5.65 -10.19 -4.63
C THR A 99 7.10 -10.14 -4.14
N LYS A 100 7.72 -8.94 -4.06
CA LYS A 100 9.01 -8.75 -3.38
C LYS A 100 8.92 -9.16 -1.91
N TRP A 101 7.86 -8.74 -1.20
CA TRP A 101 7.62 -9.16 0.18
C TRP A 101 7.60 -10.68 0.34
N LEU A 102 6.89 -11.39 -0.55
CA LEU A 102 6.82 -12.87 -0.57
C LEU A 102 8.15 -13.57 -0.94
N GLY A 103 9.17 -12.83 -1.38
CA GLY A 103 10.49 -13.38 -1.75
C GLY A 103 10.72 -13.52 -3.23
N VAL A 104 9.70 -13.23 -4.03
CA VAL A 104 9.81 -13.40 -5.47
C VAL A 104 10.75 -12.32 -5.99
N ARG A 105 11.77 -12.75 -6.75
CA ARG A 105 12.63 -11.82 -7.50
C ARG A 105 11.81 -11.13 -8.57
N THR A 106 11.29 -9.97 -8.21
CA THR A 106 10.38 -9.16 -9.03
C THR A 106 11.02 -7.84 -9.45
N SER A 107 10.83 -7.47 -10.71
CA SER A 107 11.12 -6.12 -11.22
C SER A 107 9.95 -5.57 -12.05
N SER A 108 9.70 -4.26 -11.94
CA SER A 108 8.71 -3.54 -12.72
C SER A 108 9.36 -2.74 -13.84
N PHE A 109 8.81 -2.84 -15.05
CA PHE A 109 9.31 -2.22 -16.27
C PHE A 109 8.27 -1.22 -16.77
N HIS A 110 8.46 0.06 -16.42
CA HIS A 110 7.55 1.14 -16.81
C HIS A 110 8.00 1.82 -18.09
N VAL A 111 7.26 1.66 -19.19
CA VAL A 111 7.62 2.28 -20.49
C VAL A 111 7.76 3.81 -20.39
N SER A 112 7.02 4.45 -19.48
CA SER A 112 7.11 5.88 -19.23
C SER A 112 8.49 6.31 -18.72
N GLU A 113 9.16 5.49 -17.91
CA GLU A 113 10.50 5.77 -17.39
C GLU A 113 11.57 5.67 -18.48
N TYR A 114 11.49 4.63 -19.30
CA TYR A 114 12.37 4.44 -20.46
C TYR A 114 12.25 5.60 -21.45
N ARG A 115 11.02 6.04 -21.71
CA ARG A 115 10.77 7.23 -22.52
C ARG A 115 11.42 8.46 -21.90
N ARG A 116 11.18 8.75 -20.62
CA ARG A 116 11.77 9.92 -19.94
C ARG A 116 13.29 9.92 -19.97
N LYS A 117 13.93 8.76 -19.73
CA LYS A 117 15.39 8.61 -19.82
C LYS A 117 15.90 8.92 -21.23
N MET A 118 15.21 8.43 -22.26
CA MET A 118 15.58 8.71 -23.65
C MET A 118 15.37 10.18 -24.03
N THR A 119 14.26 10.81 -23.61
CA THR A 119 13.99 12.23 -23.85
C THR A 119 14.97 13.14 -23.11
N ALA A 120 15.44 12.77 -21.92
CA ALA A 120 16.42 13.57 -21.17
C ALA A 120 17.82 13.58 -21.81
N CYS A 121 18.14 12.56 -22.61
CA CYS A 121 19.40 12.49 -23.36
C CYS A 121 19.33 13.19 -24.73
N GLU A 122 18.15 13.65 -25.15
CA GLU A 122 17.91 14.31 -26.43
C GLU A 122 17.45 15.75 -26.19
N ASP A 123 17.66 16.66 -27.15
CA ASP A 123 17.14 18.01 -27.02
C ASP A 123 15.62 17.99 -26.83
N HIS A 124 15.14 18.53 -25.69
CA HIS A 124 13.76 18.45 -25.16
C HIS A 124 12.63 18.79 -26.16
N ASN A 125 12.96 19.41 -27.30
CA ASN A 125 11.99 19.90 -28.28
C ASN A 125 11.63 18.92 -29.41
N ASN A 126 12.20 17.71 -29.46
CA ASN A 126 12.06 16.83 -30.64
C ASN A 126 11.42 15.46 -30.37
N PHE A 127 10.45 15.37 -29.45
CA PHE A 127 9.72 14.13 -29.24
C PHE A 127 8.44 14.08 -30.12
N PRO A 128 8.23 13.04 -30.95
CA PRO A 128 7.11 13.00 -31.90
C PRO A 128 5.75 13.14 -31.22
N THR A 129 4.93 14.06 -31.71
CA THR A 129 3.62 14.41 -31.13
C THR A 129 2.65 13.22 -31.09
N ASP A 130 2.78 12.29 -32.04
CA ASP A 130 1.92 11.12 -32.16
C ASP A 130 2.46 9.85 -31.47
N TYR A 131 3.62 9.92 -30.78
CA TYR A 131 4.20 8.81 -30.03
C TYR A 131 3.21 8.19 -29.03
N PHE A 132 2.41 9.04 -28.37
CA PHE A 132 1.49 8.61 -27.33
C PHE A 132 0.27 7.84 -27.86
N SER A 133 0.09 7.79 -29.18
CA SER A 133 -0.86 6.90 -29.84
C SER A 133 -0.32 5.46 -29.84
N ALA A 134 -1.18 4.47 -29.57
CA ALA A 134 -0.82 3.06 -29.75
C ALA A 134 -0.47 2.72 -31.21
N LYS A 135 -1.04 3.44 -32.17
CA LYS A 135 -0.66 3.37 -33.60
C LYS A 135 -0.21 4.75 -34.08
N PRO A 136 1.08 5.12 -33.92
CA PRO A 136 1.60 6.36 -34.47
C PRO A 136 1.46 6.39 -36.01
N LYS A 137 1.07 7.55 -36.54
CA LYS A 137 0.85 7.77 -37.98
C LYS A 137 2.14 8.16 -38.69
N THR A 138 3.01 8.92 -38.01
CA THR A 138 4.30 9.37 -38.53
C THR A 138 5.32 8.23 -38.52
N SER A 139 6.27 8.26 -39.49
CA SER A 139 7.36 7.28 -39.51
C SER A 139 8.29 7.45 -38.30
N GLU A 140 8.51 8.70 -37.88
CA GLU A 140 9.34 9.05 -36.73
C GLU A 140 8.72 8.54 -35.42
N GLY A 141 7.43 8.80 -35.19
CA GLY A 141 6.69 8.31 -34.02
C GLY A 141 6.67 6.79 -33.94
N ARG A 142 6.49 6.09 -35.07
CA ARG A 142 6.60 4.62 -35.13
C ARG A 142 7.99 4.13 -34.77
N SER A 143 9.03 4.74 -35.36
CA SER A 143 10.42 4.37 -35.12
C SER A 143 10.79 4.57 -33.64
N LYS A 144 10.43 5.73 -33.07
CA LYS A 144 10.72 6.08 -31.68
C LYS A 144 10.00 5.18 -30.68
N ARG A 145 8.71 4.92 -30.91
CA ARG A 145 7.93 3.97 -30.11
C ARG A 145 8.56 2.58 -30.16
N LYS A 146 8.89 2.09 -31.35
CA LYS A 146 9.55 0.79 -31.51
C LYS A 146 10.89 0.73 -30.76
N GLN A 147 11.75 1.74 -30.92
CA GLN A 147 13.04 1.81 -30.23
C GLN A 147 12.92 1.71 -28.71
N ILE A 148 11.94 2.40 -28.11
CA ILE A 148 11.71 2.36 -26.66
C ILE A 148 11.17 0.99 -26.23
N LEU A 149 10.20 0.44 -26.96
CA LEU A 149 9.62 -0.87 -26.64
C LEU A 149 10.63 -2.01 -26.78
N ASP A 150 11.47 -1.98 -27.83
CA ASP A 150 12.52 -2.96 -28.06
C ASP A 150 13.56 -2.91 -26.92
N LYS A 151 13.94 -1.71 -26.45
CA LYS A 151 14.83 -1.55 -25.29
C LYS A 151 14.24 -2.15 -24.01
N VAL A 152 12.95 -1.91 -23.75
CA VAL A 152 12.26 -2.49 -22.57
C VAL A 152 12.19 -4.01 -22.68
N LEU A 153 11.90 -4.53 -23.88
CA LEU A 153 11.87 -5.97 -24.13
C LEU A 153 13.25 -6.60 -23.87
N ASP A 154 14.33 -6.01 -24.38
CA ASP A 154 15.69 -6.49 -24.18
C ASP A 154 16.07 -6.53 -22.70
N ASP A 155 15.71 -5.51 -21.92
CA ASP A 155 15.98 -5.48 -20.48
C ASP A 155 15.16 -6.55 -19.73
N MET A 156 13.89 -6.78 -20.10
CA MET A 156 13.10 -7.89 -19.54
C MET A 156 13.71 -9.25 -19.87
N LEU A 157 14.21 -9.44 -21.10
CA LEU A 157 14.89 -10.66 -21.51
C LEU A 157 16.18 -10.88 -20.72
N GLN A 158 16.96 -9.82 -20.51
CA GLN A 158 18.16 -9.84 -19.67
C GLN A 158 17.83 -10.21 -18.23
N PHE A 159 16.81 -9.59 -17.65
CA PHE A 159 16.34 -9.88 -16.29
C PHE A 159 16.03 -11.37 -16.07
N PHE A 160 15.28 -11.99 -16.99
CA PHE A 160 14.94 -13.41 -16.87
C PHE A 160 16.12 -14.36 -17.12
N ASN A 161 17.05 -13.99 -18.00
CA ASN A 161 18.10 -14.90 -18.48
C ASN A 161 19.42 -14.75 -17.72
N ARG A 162 19.81 -13.53 -17.37
CA ARG A 162 21.09 -13.21 -16.71
C ARG A 162 20.90 -13.01 -15.20
N ASP A 163 19.94 -12.18 -14.82
CA ASP A 163 19.76 -11.77 -13.41
C ASP A 163 18.97 -12.81 -12.61
N LYS A 164 18.57 -13.89 -13.27
CA LYS A 164 17.76 -14.98 -12.73
C LYS A 164 16.43 -14.47 -12.14
N GLY A 165 15.90 -13.37 -12.67
CA GLY A 165 14.58 -12.83 -12.34
C GLY A 165 13.48 -13.88 -12.44
N GLN A 166 12.50 -13.81 -11.53
CA GLN A 166 11.40 -14.77 -11.50
C GLN A 166 10.09 -14.16 -12.00
N LEU A 167 9.81 -12.91 -11.67
CA LEU A 167 8.58 -12.23 -12.05
C LEU A 167 8.88 -10.84 -12.62
N ALA A 168 8.40 -10.53 -13.82
CA ALA A 168 8.49 -9.19 -14.38
C ALA A 168 7.09 -8.59 -14.49
N VAL A 169 6.93 -7.32 -14.13
CA VAL A 169 5.68 -6.57 -14.34
C VAL A 169 5.91 -5.53 -15.42
N TYR A 170 5.26 -5.70 -16.56
CA TYR A 170 5.40 -4.84 -17.72
C TYR A 170 4.24 -3.83 -17.79
N ASP A 171 4.54 -2.56 -17.47
CA ASP A 171 3.58 -1.46 -17.44
C ASP A 171 3.66 -0.62 -18.73
N ALA A 172 2.70 -0.87 -19.63
CA ALA A 172 2.51 -0.15 -20.87
C ALA A 172 1.02 -0.08 -21.23
N LEU A 173 0.68 0.45 -22.43
CA LEU A 173 -0.71 0.47 -22.91
C LEU A 173 -1.22 -0.93 -23.25
N ASN A 174 -0.47 -1.67 -24.09
CA ASN A 174 -0.78 -3.03 -24.55
C ASN A 174 -2.24 -3.22 -25.02
N ILE A 175 -2.83 -2.17 -25.60
CA ILE A 175 -4.26 -2.11 -25.94
C ILE A 175 -4.61 -2.81 -27.25
N LEU A 176 -3.62 -3.22 -28.05
CA LEU A 176 -3.80 -3.89 -29.32
C LEU A 176 -3.65 -5.40 -29.18
N VAL A 177 -4.54 -6.17 -29.84
CA VAL A 177 -4.51 -7.63 -29.83
C VAL A 177 -3.18 -8.16 -30.40
N GLU A 178 -2.70 -7.56 -31.49
CA GLU A 178 -1.46 -7.94 -32.16
C GLU A 178 -0.24 -7.85 -31.22
N GLU A 179 -0.12 -6.75 -30.48
CA GLU A 179 0.96 -6.54 -29.50
C GLU A 179 0.91 -7.61 -28.40
N ARG A 180 -0.28 -7.93 -27.87
CA ARG A 180 -0.46 -8.93 -26.81
C ARG A 180 -0.10 -10.34 -27.28
N VAL A 181 -0.60 -10.75 -28.44
CA VAL A 181 -0.32 -12.08 -29.01
C VAL A 181 1.17 -12.24 -29.35
N GLN A 182 1.82 -11.16 -29.81
CA GLN A 182 3.26 -11.18 -30.06
C GLN A 182 4.07 -11.35 -28.77
N LEU A 183 3.73 -10.60 -27.71
CA LEU A 183 4.38 -10.73 -26.41
C LEU A 183 4.24 -12.14 -25.85
N ASP A 184 3.03 -12.72 -25.88
CA ASP A 184 2.81 -14.10 -25.43
C ASP A 184 3.70 -15.09 -26.18
N LYS A 185 3.74 -15.01 -27.52
CA LYS A 185 4.59 -15.88 -28.35
C LYS A 185 6.08 -15.77 -28.01
N ILE A 186 6.59 -14.57 -27.72
CA ILE A 186 8.00 -14.36 -27.39
C ILE A 186 8.34 -15.03 -26.05
N PHE A 187 7.55 -14.78 -25.01
CA PHE A 187 7.85 -15.25 -23.66
C PHE A 187 7.47 -16.73 -23.43
N SER A 188 6.42 -17.22 -24.09
CA SER A 188 6.05 -18.65 -24.06
C SER A 188 7.15 -19.53 -24.66
N LYS A 189 7.84 -19.07 -25.73
CA LYS A 189 9.02 -19.78 -26.29
C LYS A 189 10.17 -19.91 -25.30
N MET A 190 10.26 -19.01 -24.32
CA MET A 190 11.26 -19.02 -23.27
C MET A 190 10.83 -19.76 -22.00
N ASN A 191 9.69 -20.48 -22.05
CA ASN A 191 9.08 -21.13 -20.90
C ASN A 191 8.77 -20.14 -19.76
N THR A 192 8.38 -18.91 -20.12
CA THR A 192 7.85 -17.89 -19.21
C THR A 192 6.34 -17.85 -19.36
N LYS A 193 5.63 -18.02 -18.25
CA LYS A 193 4.17 -17.92 -18.22
C LYS A 193 3.76 -16.46 -18.32
N VAL A 194 2.88 -16.12 -19.24
CA VAL A 194 2.39 -14.76 -19.43
C VAL A 194 1.00 -14.63 -18.82
N LEU A 195 0.79 -13.60 -17.99
CA LEU A 195 -0.49 -13.24 -17.41
C LEU A 195 -0.80 -11.79 -17.77
N PHE A 196 -1.89 -11.57 -18.50
CA PHE A 196 -2.36 -10.21 -18.78
C PHE A 196 -3.30 -9.74 -17.66
N ILE A 197 -3.12 -8.50 -17.20
CA ILE A 197 -4.06 -7.85 -16.27
C ILE A 197 -4.64 -6.64 -17.00
N GLU A 198 -5.87 -6.76 -17.45
CA GLU A 198 -6.62 -5.70 -18.12
C GLU A 198 -7.29 -4.82 -17.05
N SER A 199 -6.75 -3.63 -16.82
CA SER A 199 -7.34 -2.66 -15.89
C SER A 199 -8.37 -1.79 -16.61
N VAL A 200 -9.64 -1.97 -16.23
CA VAL A 200 -10.79 -1.28 -16.80
C VAL A 200 -11.42 -0.39 -15.73
N MET A 201 -11.62 0.88 -16.07
CA MET A 201 -12.29 1.84 -15.20
C MET A 201 -13.52 2.39 -15.90
N THR A 202 -14.68 2.20 -15.29
CA THR A 202 -15.96 2.72 -15.76
C THR A 202 -16.48 3.86 -14.90
N ASP A 203 -16.03 3.95 -13.66
CA ASP A 203 -16.41 5.00 -12.71
C ASP A 203 -15.77 6.36 -13.12
N ALA A 204 -16.63 7.37 -13.28
CA ALA A 204 -16.23 8.71 -13.71
C ALA A 204 -15.42 9.47 -12.65
N ASP A 205 -15.73 9.30 -11.37
CA ASP A 205 -15.04 9.97 -10.27
C ASP A 205 -13.65 9.38 -10.08
N MET A 206 -13.51 8.06 -10.21
CA MET A 206 -12.20 7.40 -10.22
C MET A 206 -11.34 7.84 -11.41
N ILE A 207 -11.92 7.95 -12.60
CA ILE A 207 -11.20 8.45 -13.78
C ILE A 207 -10.73 9.88 -13.54
N LYS A 208 -11.61 10.76 -13.04
CA LYS A 208 -11.25 12.16 -12.73
C LYS A 208 -10.11 12.24 -11.72
N HIS A 209 -10.17 11.45 -10.65
CA HIS A 209 -9.11 11.37 -9.66
C HIS A 209 -7.79 10.88 -10.26
N ASN A 210 -7.83 9.84 -11.07
CA ASN A 210 -6.64 9.31 -11.75
C ASN A 210 -6.03 10.30 -12.74
N VAL A 211 -6.86 11.09 -13.43
CA VAL A 211 -6.41 12.17 -14.32
C VAL A 211 -5.71 13.27 -13.52
N ASP A 212 -6.30 13.70 -12.40
CA ASP A 212 -5.67 14.68 -11.50
C ASP A 212 -4.32 14.19 -11.00
N MET A 213 -4.24 12.95 -10.51
CA MET A 213 -2.97 12.35 -10.07
C MET A 213 -1.95 12.23 -11.21
N ALA A 214 -2.38 11.83 -12.40
CA ALA A 214 -1.50 11.69 -13.57
C ALA A 214 -1.01 13.04 -14.11
N SER A 215 -1.82 14.10 -14.01
CA SER A 215 -1.44 15.44 -14.43
C SER A 215 -0.34 16.07 -13.55
N ARG A 216 -0.16 15.57 -12.32
CA ARG A 216 0.92 15.95 -11.40
C ARG A 216 2.15 15.04 -11.50
N SER A 217 2.17 14.14 -12.49
CA SER A 217 3.27 13.19 -12.67
C SER A 217 4.52 13.85 -13.24
N ALA A 218 5.64 13.10 -13.22
CA ALA A 218 6.91 13.52 -13.79
C ALA A 218 6.86 13.91 -15.28
N ASP A 219 5.80 13.50 -16.00
CA ASP A 219 5.62 13.82 -17.42
C ASP A 219 5.20 15.28 -17.67
N TYR A 220 4.69 15.97 -16.64
CA TYR A 220 4.11 17.31 -16.73
C TYR A 220 4.85 18.33 -15.86
N VAL A 221 6.08 18.04 -15.45
CA VAL A 221 6.91 18.99 -14.70
C VAL A 221 7.07 20.28 -15.51
N GLY A 222 6.71 21.42 -14.91
CA GLY A 222 6.75 22.74 -15.54
C GLY A 222 5.53 23.12 -16.38
N TRP A 223 4.54 22.24 -16.52
CA TRP A 223 3.28 22.53 -17.21
C TRP A 223 2.28 23.19 -16.24
N SER A 224 1.35 23.99 -16.77
CA SER A 224 0.17 24.38 -15.99
C SER A 224 -0.76 23.19 -15.81
N GLN A 225 -1.53 23.19 -14.73
CA GLN A 225 -2.46 22.10 -14.41
C GLN A 225 -3.48 21.90 -15.54
N GLU A 226 -3.99 22.98 -16.13
CA GLU A 226 -4.96 22.95 -17.22
C GLU A 226 -4.36 22.36 -18.50
N ALA A 227 -3.12 22.76 -18.84
CA ALA A 227 -2.42 22.23 -20.00
C ALA A 227 -2.11 20.74 -19.84
N ALA A 228 -1.67 20.31 -18.66
CA ALA A 228 -1.40 18.91 -18.34
C ALA A 228 -2.66 18.05 -18.45
N VAL A 229 -3.78 18.50 -17.87
CA VAL A 229 -5.07 17.81 -17.97
C VAL A 229 -5.55 17.73 -19.42
N SER A 230 -5.45 18.83 -20.19
CA SER A 230 -5.87 18.87 -21.59
C SER A 230 -5.09 17.88 -22.46
N ASP A 231 -3.76 17.86 -22.34
CA ASP A 231 -2.90 16.91 -23.06
C ASP A 231 -3.20 15.47 -22.64
N PHE A 232 -3.37 15.20 -21.34
CA PHE A 232 -3.69 13.87 -20.85
C PHE A 232 -5.03 13.35 -21.39
N MET A 233 -6.05 14.21 -21.39
CA MET A 233 -7.38 13.91 -21.95
C MET A 233 -7.31 13.66 -23.46
N HIS A 234 -6.47 14.41 -24.18
CA HIS A 234 -6.20 14.15 -25.59
C HIS A 234 -5.59 12.76 -25.81
N ARG A 235 -4.56 12.38 -25.02
CA ARG A 235 -3.95 11.03 -25.07
C ARG A 235 -4.99 9.93 -24.81
N LEU A 236 -5.89 10.14 -23.85
CA LEU A 236 -6.98 9.20 -23.56
C LEU A 236 -7.92 9.07 -24.76
N LYS A 237 -8.36 10.19 -25.35
CA LYS A 237 -9.28 10.21 -26.50
C LYS A 237 -8.72 9.47 -27.71
N VAL A 238 -7.45 9.72 -28.05
CA VAL A 238 -6.78 9.07 -29.19
C VAL A 238 -6.70 7.56 -28.98
N ASN A 239 -6.27 7.10 -27.81
CA ASN A 239 -6.11 5.67 -27.54
C ASN A 239 -7.44 4.94 -27.33
N LYS A 240 -8.49 5.62 -26.85
CA LYS A 240 -9.83 5.03 -26.69
C LYS A 240 -10.41 4.51 -28.01
N GLN A 241 -10.10 5.16 -29.13
CA GLN A 241 -10.54 4.73 -30.47
C GLN A 241 -9.80 3.48 -30.96
N LEU A 242 -8.61 3.20 -30.42
CA LEU A 242 -7.76 2.07 -30.78
C LEU A 242 -7.86 0.91 -29.79
N TYR A 243 -8.65 1.06 -28.73
CA TYR A 243 -8.70 0.11 -27.63
C TYR A 243 -9.43 -1.18 -28.04
N GLU A 244 -8.71 -2.30 -28.04
CA GLU A 244 -9.24 -3.63 -28.29
C GLU A 244 -9.29 -4.40 -26.98
N GLU A 245 -10.47 -4.46 -26.36
CA GLU A 245 -10.70 -5.19 -25.11
C GLU A 245 -10.26 -6.65 -25.21
N MET A 246 -9.73 -7.18 -24.11
CA MET A 246 -9.33 -8.58 -24.06
C MET A 246 -10.53 -9.51 -24.16
N THR A 247 -10.44 -10.52 -25.03
CA THR A 247 -11.51 -11.53 -25.15
C THR A 247 -10.96 -12.94 -25.18
N PRO A 248 -11.78 -13.97 -24.87
CA PRO A 248 -11.34 -15.37 -24.96
C PRO A 248 -10.88 -15.79 -26.37
N LYS A 249 -11.23 -15.03 -27.42
CA LYS A 249 -10.83 -15.29 -28.81
C LYS A 249 -9.32 -15.23 -29.00
N GLU A 250 -8.61 -14.45 -28.19
CA GLU A 250 -7.15 -14.34 -28.24
C GLU A 250 -6.45 -15.59 -27.68
N GLN A 251 -7.18 -16.46 -26.97
CA GLN A 251 -6.67 -17.65 -26.27
C GLN A 251 -5.58 -17.36 -25.23
N LEU A 252 -5.49 -16.12 -24.75
CA LEU A 252 -4.52 -15.67 -23.76
C LEU A 252 -5.03 -15.88 -22.32
N SER A 253 -4.09 -16.03 -21.38
CA SER A 253 -4.34 -16.04 -19.94
C SER A 253 -4.48 -14.62 -19.42
N TYR A 254 -5.66 -14.24 -18.91
CA TYR A 254 -5.86 -12.87 -18.45
C TYR A 254 -6.81 -12.74 -17.25
N VAL A 255 -6.66 -11.61 -16.56
CA VAL A 255 -7.56 -11.13 -15.51
C VAL A 255 -8.08 -9.75 -15.93
N LYS A 256 -9.39 -9.61 -16.12
CA LYS A 256 -10.01 -8.28 -16.19
C LYS A 256 -10.22 -7.78 -14.78
N TYR A 257 -9.63 -6.64 -14.47
CA TYR A 257 -9.68 -5.97 -13.19
C TYR A 257 -10.50 -4.69 -13.34
N ILE A 258 -11.75 -4.74 -12.90
CA ILE A 258 -12.74 -3.69 -13.13
C ILE A 258 -12.90 -2.86 -11.85
N ASN A 259 -12.81 -1.54 -11.96
CA ASN A 259 -13.02 -0.55 -10.89
C ASN A 259 -12.31 -0.92 -9.57
N PHE A 260 -10.99 -1.14 -9.62
CA PHE A 260 -10.21 -1.48 -8.42
C PHE A 260 -10.73 -2.68 -7.60
N GLY A 261 -11.08 -3.74 -8.31
CA GLY A 261 -11.39 -5.02 -7.69
C GLY A 261 -12.84 -5.16 -7.26
N GLU A 262 -13.73 -4.26 -7.69
CA GLU A 262 -15.19 -4.47 -7.61
C GLU A 262 -15.59 -5.76 -8.34
N ARG A 263 -14.98 -6.00 -9.50
CA ARG A 263 -15.19 -7.24 -10.26
C ARG A 263 -13.90 -7.72 -10.91
N LEU A 264 -13.62 -9.00 -10.73
CA LEU A 264 -12.55 -9.70 -11.41
C LEU A 264 -13.14 -10.76 -12.36
N ILE A 265 -12.66 -10.80 -13.60
CA ILE A 265 -13.00 -11.85 -14.57
C ILE A 265 -11.70 -12.56 -14.95
N VAL A 266 -11.62 -13.85 -14.65
CA VAL A 266 -10.43 -14.66 -14.91
C VAL A 266 -10.69 -15.57 -16.11
N ASN A 267 -9.78 -15.58 -17.08
CA ASN A 267 -9.87 -16.41 -18.29
C ASN A 267 -8.59 -17.22 -18.51
N ASN A 268 -8.76 -18.48 -18.95
CA ASN A 268 -7.70 -19.39 -19.37
C ASN A 268 -6.47 -19.39 -18.43
N ASN A 269 -6.72 -19.53 -17.13
CA ASN A 269 -5.66 -19.42 -16.13
C ASN A 269 -5.13 -20.80 -15.75
N HIS A 270 -3.95 -21.15 -16.26
CA HIS A 270 -3.21 -22.34 -15.81
C HIS A 270 -2.64 -22.07 -14.41
N PHE A 271 -3.47 -22.31 -13.39
CA PHE A 271 -3.25 -21.97 -11.99
C PHE A 271 -1.89 -22.45 -11.45
N GLY A 272 -0.94 -21.52 -11.33
CA GLY A 272 0.26 -21.67 -10.50
C GLY A 272 0.02 -21.03 -9.14
N TYR A 273 0.61 -21.59 -8.07
CA TYR A 273 0.46 -21.07 -6.71
C TYR A 273 0.70 -19.56 -6.61
N LEU A 274 1.78 -19.06 -7.22
CA LEU A 274 2.12 -17.63 -7.18
C LEU A 274 1.11 -16.77 -7.94
N ILE A 275 0.62 -17.22 -9.10
CA ILE A 275 -0.43 -16.50 -9.84
C ILE A 275 -1.71 -16.41 -9.00
N ASN A 276 -2.10 -17.49 -8.32
CA ASN A 276 -3.27 -17.49 -7.44
C ASN A 276 -3.10 -16.52 -6.26
N LYS A 277 -1.90 -16.47 -5.65
CA LYS A 277 -1.58 -15.48 -4.62
C LYS A 277 -1.70 -14.05 -5.14
N ILE A 278 -1.23 -13.77 -6.36
CA ILE A 278 -1.37 -12.45 -7.00
C ILE A 278 -2.84 -12.11 -7.26
N VAL A 279 -3.62 -13.04 -7.82
CA VAL A 279 -5.07 -12.83 -8.03
C VAL A 279 -5.78 -12.57 -6.69
N PHE A 280 -5.45 -13.33 -5.64
CA PHE A 280 -5.99 -13.13 -4.30
C PHE A 280 -5.60 -11.75 -3.71
N PHE A 281 -4.36 -11.31 -3.94
CA PHE A 281 -3.94 -9.96 -3.56
C PHE A 281 -4.75 -8.89 -4.30
N LEU A 282 -4.93 -9.02 -5.61
CA LEU A 282 -5.75 -8.10 -6.41
C LEU A 282 -7.21 -8.06 -5.94
N MET A 283 -7.79 -9.18 -5.49
CA MET A 283 -9.14 -9.19 -4.91
C MET A 283 -9.25 -8.35 -3.63
N ASN A 284 -8.14 -8.14 -2.91
CA ASN A 284 -8.10 -7.34 -1.70
C ASN A 284 -7.63 -5.90 -1.94
N LEU A 285 -6.92 -5.61 -3.04
CA LEU A 285 -6.42 -4.28 -3.32
C LEU A 285 -7.57 -3.28 -3.55
N ARG A 286 -7.51 -2.12 -2.91
CA ARG A 286 -8.45 -1.01 -3.08
C ARG A 286 -7.70 0.30 -3.33
N ASP A 287 -8.39 1.27 -3.93
CA ASP A 287 -7.84 2.63 -4.06
C ASP A 287 -7.75 3.30 -2.68
N LYS A 288 -6.55 3.78 -2.32
CA LYS A 288 -6.24 4.35 -1.02
C LYS A 288 -6.51 5.85 -1.02
N LYS A 289 -7.41 6.32 -0.17
CA LYS A 289 -7.66 7.75 0.04
C LYS A 289 -7.05 8.27 1.35
N GLY A 290 -6.93 7.40 2.34
CA GLY A 290 -6.32 7.69 3.64
C GLY A 290 -4.83 7.40 3.73
N CYS A 291 -4.26 7.69 4.90
CA CYS A 291 -2.88 7.37 5.26
C CYS A 291 -2.83 6.22 6.28
N VAL A 292 -1.65 5.59 6.40
CA VAL A 292 -1.33 4.68 7.50
C VAL A 292 -0.44 5.40 8.51
N TYR A 293 -0.83 5.39 9.77
CA TYR A 293 -0.10 5.99 10.88
C TYR A 293 0.45 4.89 11.78
N PHE A 294 1.69 5.04 12.23
CA PHE A 294 2.34 4.16 13.22
C PHE A 294 2.70 4.94 14.47
N ALA A 295 2.35 4.37 15.62
CA ALA A 295 2.76 4.86 16.93
C ALA A 295 3.11 3.69 17.84
N ARG A 296 4.10 3.87 18.72
CA ARG A 296 4.35 2.92 19.81
C ARG A 296 3.24 2.98 20.84
N CYS A 297 3.01 1.88 21.56
CA CYS A 297 2.20 1.94 22.77
C CYS A 297 2.87 2.79 23.86
N GLY A 298 2.06 3.34 24.76
CA GLY A 298 2.53 4.11 25.92
C GLY A 298 3.48 3.32 26.82
N THR A 299 4.18 4.05 27.69
CA THR A 299 5.11 3.49 28.68
C THR A 299 4.38 2.84 29.85
N SER A 300 5.04 1.84 30.42
CA SER A 300 4.72 1.21 31.70
C SER A 300 5.93 1.31 32.64
N ASP A 301 5.80 0.84 33.87
CA ASP A 301 6.85 1.01 34.88
C ASP A 301 8.12 0.23 34.56
N ASN A 302 8.00 -1.02 34.07
CA ASN A 302 9.17 -1.84 33.70
C ASN A 302 9.15 -2.26 32.22
N ASP A 303 8.11 -1.91 31.46
CA ASP A 303 7.99 -2.27 30.04
C ASP A 303 8.06 -3.78 29.74
N ASN A 304 7.84 -4.62 30.76
CA ASN A 304 7.95 -6.08 30.70
C ASN A 304 6.96 -6.71 29.69
N TYR A 305 7.40 -7.82 29.09
CA TYR A 305 6.69 -8.68 28.17
C TYR A 305 5.78 -9.67 28.90
N ILE A 306 6.28 -10.34 29.95
CA ILE A 306 5.60 -11.47 30.59
C ILE A 306 4.32 -11.01 31.30
N ASP A 307 4.42 -9.94 32.08
CA ASP A 307 3.36 -9.52 33.00
C ASP A 307 2.21 -8.74 32.32
N ASP A 308 2.33 -8.44 31.02
CA ASP A 308 1.39 -7.61 30.25
C ASP A 308 0.94 -6.37 31.04
N GLU A 309 1.91 -5.51 31.33
CA GLU A 309 1.77 -4.37 32.24
C GLU A 309 0.69 -3.36 31.80
N LEU A 310 0.26 -2.52 32.73
CA LEU A 310 -0.64 -1.39 32.47
C LEU A 310 0.17 -0.13 32.16
N LEU A 311 -0.48 0.87 31.55
CA LEU A 311 0.13 2.18 31.37
C LEU A 311 0.37 2.86 32.72
N ASN A 312 1.52 3.52 32.85
CA ASN A 312 1.76 4.44 33.96
C ASN A 312 1.20 5.84 33.66
N SER A 313 1.45 6.80 34.55
CA SER A 313 0.94 8.17 34.40
C SER A 313 1.49 8.88 33.16
N GLU A 314 2.76 8.66 32.82
CA GLU A 314 3.40 9.16 31.61
C GLU A 314 2.80 8.52 30.35
N GLY A 315 2.64 7.19 30.35
CA GLY A 315 2.00 6.45 29.26
C GLY A 315 0.56 6.90 29.02
N THR A 316 -0.18 7.22 30.08
CA THR A 316 -1.54 7.79 29.98
C THR A 316 -1.52 9.19 29.37
N ALA A 317 -0.59 10.06 29.80
CA ALA A 317 -0.43 11.40 29.24
C ALA A 317 -0.05 11.34 27.75
N TYR A 318 0.90 10.47 27.39
CA TYR A 318 1.27 10.17 26.01
C TYR A 318 0.07 9.77 25.16
N SER A 319 -0.75 8.86 25.66
CA SER A 319 -1.91 8.33 24.93
C SER A 319 -2.93 9.42 24.59
N LYS A 320 -3.13 10.37 25.52
CA LYS A 320 -3.98 11.54 25.29
C LYS A 320 -3.39 12.47 24.22
N THR A 321 -2.11 12.84 24.34
CA THR A 321 -1.43 13.71 23.36
C THR A 321 -1.39 13.06 21.97
N LEU A 322 -1.10 11.77 21.88
CA LEU A 322 -1.14 10.99 20.65
C LEU A 322 -2.52 11.06 19.98
N THR A 323 -3.58 10.90 20.77
CA THR A 323 -4.96 10.97 20.29
C THR A 323 -5.28 12.34 19.70
N ASP A 324 -4.94 13.41 20.41
CA ASP A 324 -5.18 14.78 19.95
C ASP A 324 -4.39 15.09 18.68
N LEU A 325 -3.11 14.68 18.63
CA LEU A 325 -2.24 14.88 17.48
C LEU A 325 -2.76 14.14 16.24
N VAL A 326 -3.02 12.83 16.32
CA VAL A 326 -3.42 12.05 15.14
C VAL A 326 -4.78 12.52 14.61
N VAL A 327 -5.73 12.81 15.50
CA VAL A 327 -7.04 13.36 15.09
C VAL A 327 -6.87 14.71 14.38
N LYS A 328 -5.98 15.58 14.88
CA LYS A 328 -5.64 16.85 14.23
C LYS A 328 -5.05 16.62 12.84
N LEU A 329 -4.05 15.75 12.71
CA LEU A 329 -3.38 15.44 11.44
C LEU A 329 -4.35 14.92 10.39
N VAL A 330 -5.24 13.98 10.77
CA VAL A 330 -6.26 13.43 9.86
C VAL A 330 -7.23 14.52 9.42
N ASN A 331 -7.71 15.36 10.33
CA ASN A 331 -8.64 16.45 10.00
C ASN A 331 -8.00 17.52 9.09
N GLU A 332 -6.76 17.94 9.38
CA GLU A 332 -6.02 18.90 8.55
C GLU A 332 -5.81 18.36 7.13
N ARG A 333 -5.42 17.08 7.01
CA ARG A 333 -5.27 16.40 5.71
C ARG A 333 -6.58 16.39 4.93
N ARG A 334 -7.68 15.98 5.55
CA ARG A 334 -9.00 15.93 4.89
C ARG A 334 -9.50 17.31 4.50
N ALA A 335 -9.30 18.32 5.34
CA ALA A 335 -9.63 19.70 5.02
C ALA A 335 -8.85 20.23 3.80
N ALA A 336 -7.54 19.93 3.73
CA ALA A 336 -6.71 20.30 2.57
C ALA A 336 -7.13 19.58 1.28
N GLN A 337 -7.61 18.33 1.37
CA GLN A 337 -8.15 17.62 0.22
C GLN A 337 -9.49 18.22 -0.24
N ALA A 338 -10.36 18.61 0.70
CA ALA A 338 -11.66 19.22 0.38
C ALA A 338 -11.52 20.59 -0.32
N THR A 339 -10.56 21.43 0.08
CA THR A 339 -10.33 22.76 -0.54
C THR A 339 -9.71 22.70 -1.93
N SER A 340 -9.10 21.57 -2.31
CA SER A 340 -8.52 21.36 -3.65
C SER A 340 -9.56 21.09 -4.74
N TYR A 341 -10.81 20.81 -4.36
CA TYR A 341 -11.94 20.70 -5.28
C TYR A 341 -12.79 21.98 -5.17
N PRO A 342 -12.91 22.81 -6.23
CA PRO A 342 -13.88 23.88 -6.19
C PRO A 342 -15.29 23.27 -6.02
N PRO A 343 -16.16 23.86 -5.19
CA PRO A 343 -17.53 23.40 -5.06
C PRO A 343 -18.17 23.50 -6.45
N SER A 344 -18.61 22.35 -6.98
CA SER A 344 -19.46 22.30 -8.16
C SER A 344 -20.62 23.26 -7.97
N MET A 345 -20.80 24.21 -8.89
CA MET A 345 -21.92 25.15 -8.90
C MET A 345 -23.22 24.39 -8.61
N GLU A 346 -23.83 24.66 -7.46
CA GLU A 346 -25.19 24.25 -7.17
C GLU A 346 -26.11 24.79 -8.28
N HIS A 347 -27.04 23.94 -8.68
CA HIS A 347 -28.04 24.19 -9.70
C HIS A 347 -28.67 25.59 -9.56
N ALA A 348 -28.45 26.43 -10.58
CA ALA A 348 -29.25 27.61 -10.80
C ALA A 348 -30.73 27.19 -10.90
N THR A 349 -31.51 27.62 -9.91
CA THR A 349 -32.96 27.51 -9.87
C THR A 349 -33.53 28.23 -11.09
N THR A 350 -34.06 27.47 -12.05
CA THR A 350 -34.92 28.02 -13.10
C THR A 350 -36.26 28.43 -12.49
N PRO A 351 -36.75 29.67 -12.70
CA PRO A 351 -38.05 30.08 -12.21
C PRO A 351 -39.15 29.44 -13.08
N SER A 352 -39.96 28.58 -12.47
CA SER A 352 -41.16 28.02 -13.08
C SER A 352 -42.22 29.12 -13.29
N ALA A 353 -42.59 29.35 -14.54
CA ALA A 353 -43.75 30.14 -14.92
C ALA A 353 -45.05 29.53 -14.37
N GLY A 354 -45.95 30.38 -13.90
CA GLY A 354 -47.20 29.99 -13.27
C GLY A 354 -48.32 29.62 -14.25
N SER A 355 -49.30 28.87 -13.75
CA SER A 355 -50.74 29.00 -14.05
C SER A 355 -51.54 27.97 -13.23
N PRO A 356 -52.84 28.22 -12.98
CA PRO A 356 -53.42 28.03 -11.66
C PRO A 356 -54.35 26.82 -11.48
N THR A 357 -54.48 26.46 -10.21
CA THR A 357 -55.55 25.70 -9.53
C THR A 357 -56.93 25.69 -10.19
N LYS A 358 -57.52 24.49 -10.32
CA LYS A 358 -58.98 24.23 -10.20
C LYS A 358 -59.28 22.89 -9.51
N THR A 359 -59.72 23.01 -8.25
CA THR A 359 -60.94 22.46 -7.62
C THR A 359 -61.47 21.05 -7.95
N ILE A 360 -61.33 20.16 -6.96
CA ILE A 360 -62.31 19.24 -6.30
C ILE A 360 -63.40 18.56 -7.15
N GLY A 361 -63.45 17.22 -7.03
CA GLY A 361 -64.63 16.38 -7.26
C GLY A 361 -64.46 14.98 -6.67
N SER A 362 -65.23 14.66 -5.63
CA SER A 362 -65.34 13.37 -4.94
C SER A 362 -66.13 12.33 -5.76
N ILE A 363 -65.85 11.01 -5.59
CA ILE A 363 -66.82 9.95 -5.22
C ILE A 363 -66.13 8.56 -5.14
N GLY A 364 -66.19 7.96 -3.95
CA GLY A 364 -66.55 6.57 -3.60
C GLY A 364 -65.95 5.32 -4.29
N GLY A 365 -65.36 4.42 -3.49
CA GLY A 365 -65.20 3.00 -3.81
C GLY A 365 -64.23 2.25 -2.88
N ILE A 366 -64.75 1.33 -2.07
CA ILE A 366 -64.05 0.48 -1.09
C ILE A 366 -63.49 -0.77 -1.80
N GLU A 367 -62.22 -1.15 -1.54
CA GLU A 367 -61.81 -2.54 -1.20
C GLU A 367 -60.28 -2.68 -0.98
N ASN A 368 -59.92 -3.73 -0.25
CA ASN A 368 -58.75 -3.90 0.60
C ASN A 368 -57.54 -4.58 -0.08
N ILE A 369 -56.33 -4.20 0.39
CA ILE A 369 -55.12 -5.03 0.64
C ILE A 369 -54.49 -5.74 -0.58
N ILE A 370 -53.35 -5.21 -1.10
CA ILE A 370 -52.01 -5.85 -1.22
C ILE A 370 -50.96 -4.74 -1.45
N SER A 371 -49.98 -4.58 -0.56
CA SER A 371 -48.81 -3.69 -0.76
C SER A 371 -47.57 -4.51 -1.13
N PRO A 372 -46.87 -4.23 -2.26
CA PRO A 372 -45.48 -4.61 -2.43
C PRO A 372 -44.56 -3.56 -1.77
N GLY A 373 -43.50 -4.01 -1.11
CA GLY A 373 -42.63 -3.23 -0.23
C GLY A 373 -41.85 -2.08 -0.89
N PRO A 374 -41.27 -1.16 -0.10
CA PRO A 374 -40.60 0.01 -0.63
C PRO A 374 -39.24 -0.37 -1.22
N SER A 375 -39.06 0.14 -2.43
CA SER A 375 -37.83 0.21 -3.20
C SER A 375 -36.66 0.83 -2.42
N SER A 376 -35.47 0.37 -2.81
CA SER A 376 -34.14 0.83 -2.41
C SER A 376 -34.04 2.35 -2.27
N ARG A 377 -33.90 2.82 -1.03
CA ARG A 377 -33.41 4.17 -0.74
C ARG A 377 -31.93 4.24 -1.12
N SER A 378 -31.61 5.04 -2.14
CA SER A 378 -30.26 5.55 -2.37
C SER A 378 -29.82 6.35 -1.15
N MET A 379 -28.78 5.89 -0.46
CA MET A 379 -28.12 6.66 0.60
C MET A 379 -27.31 7.80 -0.04
N SER A 380 -27.66 9.03 0.28
CA SER A 380 -26.85 10.21 -0.02
C SER A 380 -25.54 10.19 0.81
N PRO A 381 -24.37 10.57 0.26
CA PRO A 381 -23.12 10.60 1.02
C PRO A 381 -23.13 11.71 2.09
N SER A 382 -22.48 11.43 3.21
CA SER A 382 -22.20 12.38 4.30
C SER A 382 -21.48 13.64 3.79
N LEU A 383 -22.01 14.83 4.12
CA LEU A 383 -21.50 16.15 3.67
C LEU A 383 -20.43 16.78 4.58
N SER A 384 -19.84 16.04 5.54
CA SER A 384 -18.79 16.58 6.41
C SER A 384 -17.43 15.89 6.18
N PRO A 385 -16.40 16.59 5.70
CA PRO A 385 -15.06 16.02 5.45
C PRO A 385 -14.25 15.79 6.74
N LEU A 386 -14.81 16.07 7.92
CA LEU A 386 -14.14 15.97 9.22
C LEU A 386 -14.54 14.68 9.95
N LEU A 387 -13.63 14.14 10.76
CA LEU A 387 -13.91 12.98 11.60
C LEU A 387 -15.14 13.25 12.49
N THR A 388 -16.14 12.40 12.38
CA THR A 388 -17.32 12.46 13.25
C THR A 388 -16.94 11.94 14.65
N THR A 389 -16.73 12.84 15.60
CA THR A 389 -16.46 12.48 17.01
C THR A 389 -17.72 12.62 17.86
N HIS A 390 -17.74 12.04 19.07
CA HIS A 390 -18.83 12.28 20.04
C HIS A 390 -19.06 13.77 20.34
N ALA A 391 -18.01 14.59 20.32
CA ALA A 391 -18.13 16.05 20.46
C ALA A 391 -18.77 16.72 19.23
N SER A 392 -18.49 16.22 18.02
CA SER A 392 -19.17 16.65 16.79
C SER A 392 -20.65 16.26 16.82
N LEU A 393 -20.98 15.07 17.32
CA LEU A 393 -22.37 14.56 17.46
C LEU A 393 -23.20 15.40 18.44
N LYS A 394 -22.65 15.75 19.61
CA LYS A 394 -23.32 16.64 20.58
C LYS A 394 -23.55 18.05 20.04
N ARG A 395 -22.68 18.54 19.16
CA ARG A 395 -22.82 19.86 18.52
C ARG A 395 -23.90 19.86 17.43
N THR A 396 -24.16 18.73 16.79
CA THR A 396 -25.25 18.53 15.80
C THR A 396 -26.61 18.18 16.42
N GLU A 397 -26.63 17.67 17.66
CA GLU A 397 -27.89 17.43 18.40
C GLU A 397 -28.63 18.74 18.71
N SER A 398 -27.92 19.87 18.86
CA SER A 398 -28.56 21.18 19.07
C SER A 398 -29.15 21.82 17.81
N THR A 399 -28.92 21.23 16.63
CA THR A 399 -29.42 21.74 15.32
C THR A 399 -30.39 20.79 14.63
N GLY A 400 -30.89 19.75 15.31
CA GLY A 400 -32.02 18.94 14.82
C GLY A 400 -31.74 18.01 13.64
N ASN A 401 -30.48 17.88 13.19
CA ASN A 401 -30.10 16.94 12.13
C ASN A 401 -29.51 15.65 12.73
N ALA A 402 -30.38 14.83 13.31
CA ALA A 402 -30.04 13.49 13.79
C ALA A 402 -29.99 12.49 12.62
N SER A 403 -28.91 12.50 11.84
CA SER A 403 -28.62 11.44 10.85
C SER A 403 -27.13 11.27 10.59
N VAL A 404 -26.34 10.96 11.64
CA VAL A 404 -24.94 10.56 11.46
C VAL A 404 -24.59 9.42 12.41
N ARG A 405 -24.97 8.20 12.03
CA ARG A 405 -24.27 6.99 12.48
C ARG A 405 -23.20 6.71 11.43
N GLN A 406 -21.98 6.36 11.85
CA GLN A 406 -21.10 5.57 10.99
C GLN A 406 -21.93 4.39 10.46
N PRO A 407 -22.02 4.18 9.13
CA PRO A 407 -22.76 3.03 8.62
C PRO A 407 -22.14 1.77 9.22
N VAL A 408 -22.97 0.76 9.52
CA VAL A 408 -22.54 -0.55 10.06
C VAL A 408 -21.80 -1.38 8.99
N SER A 409 -21.29 -0.72 7.95
CA SER A 409 -20.55 -1.30 6.83
C SER A 409 -19.16 -1.67 7.30
N GLY A 410 -18.65 -2.83 6.87
CA GLY A 410 -17.39 -3.41 7.36
C GLY A 410 -16.24 -2.40 7.45
N ASP A 411 -15.54 -2.46 8.59
CA ASP A 411 -14.42 -1.58 8.97
C ASP A 411 -13.57 -1.17 7.76
N GLY A 412 -13.42 0.13 7.55
CA GLY A 412 -12.48 0.67 6.56
C GLY A 412 -12.92 0.62 5.10
N GLY A 413 -14.15 0.17 4.81
CA GLY A 413 -14.69 0.18 3.45
C GLY A 413 -14.92 1.58 2.89
N ASP A 414 -15.27 2.52 3.76
CA ASP A 414 -15.59 3.90 3.38
C ASP A 414 -14.33 4.77 3.30
N GLU A 415 -14.31 5.71 2.35
CA GLU A 415 -13.16 6.61 2.12
C GLU A 415 -12.89 7.53 3.32
N ASP A 416 -13.95 7.92 4.05
CA ASP A 416 -13.87 8.77 5.23
C ASP A 416 -13.68 7.99 6.54
N SER A 417 -13.49 6.68 6.49
CA SER A 417 -13.27 5.88 7.70
C SER A 417 -11.93 6.20 8.35
N PHE A 418 -11.89 6.15 9.69
CA PHE A 418 -10.65 6.15 10.47
C PHE A 418 -10.75 5.07 11.53
N VAL A 419 -9.81 4.12 11.50
CA VAL A 419 -9.81 2.96 12.40
C VAL A 419 -8.46 2.87 13.11
N VAL A 420 -8.50 2.55 14.40
CA VAL A 420 -7.30 2.30 15.20
C VAL A 420 -7.14 0.80 15.39
N TRP A 421 -5.96 0.26 15.09
CA TRP A 421 -5.61 -1.14 15.32
C TRP A 421 -4.65 -1.28 16.48
N THR A 422 -4.92 -2.25 17.34
CA THR A 422 -4.11 -2.58 18.52
C THR A 422 -3.84 -4.07 18.61
N ALA A 423 -2.80 -4.46 19.35
CA ALA A 423 -2.66 -5.83 19.80
C ALA A 423 -3.67 -6.13 20.93
N PRO A 424 -4.03 -7.41 21.17
CA PRO A 424 -4.77 -7.83 22.36
C PRO A 424 -3.83 -7.88 23.59
N ARG A 425 -3.13 -6.78 23.84
CA ARG A 425 -2.24 -6.54 24.99
C ARG A 425 -2.72 -5.30 25.71
N LYS A 426 -2.62 -5.28 27.05
CA LYS A 426 -3.22 -4.19 27.85
C LYS A 426 -2.63 -2.83 27.47
N ARG A 427 -1.30 -2.70 27.41
CA ARG A 427 -0.62 -1.43 27.04
C ARG A 427 -1.11 -0.86 25.71
N THR A 428 -1.18 -1.68 24.66
CA THR A 428 -1.62 -1.22 23.34
C THR A 428 -3.09 -0.81 23.35
N PHE A 429 -3.93 -1.56 24.08
CA PHE A 429 -5.35 -1.27 24.17
C PHE A 429 -5.63 0.00 24.99
N ASP A 430 -5.01 0.14 26.15
CA ASP A 430 -5.13 1.31 27.01
C ASP A 430 -4.62 2.57 26.32
N THR A 431 -3.58 2.46 25.48
CA THR A 431 -3.09 3.58 24.66
C THR A 431 -4.15 4.07 23.67
N ALA A 432 -4.94 3.16 23.13
CA ALA A 432 -6.02 3.48 22.18
C ALA A 432 -7.31 3.95 22.86
N ARG A 433 -7.42 3.85 24.19
CA ARG A 433 -8.66 4.12 24.93
C ARG A 433 -9.25 5.51 24.65
N PHE A 434 -8.40 6.53 24.55
CA PHE A 434 -8.84 7.90 24.27
C PHE A 434 -9.41 8.08 22.85
N PHE A 435 -9.04 7.22 21.89
CA PHE A 435 -9.66 7.20 20.57
C PHE A 435 -11.09 6.65 20.66
N ASP A 436 -11.29 5.56 21.40
CA ASP A 436 -12.61 4.96 21.65
C ASP A 436 -13.54 5.95 22.36
N GLU A 437 -13.05 6.67 23.38
CA GLU A 437 -13.79 7.73 24.07
C GLU A 437 -14.21 8.89 23.13
N LYS A 438 -13.47 9.13 22.05
CA LYS A 438 -13.83 10.09 21.00
C LYS A 438 -14.80 9.53 19.95
N GLY A 439 -15.15 8.24 20.03
CA GLY A 439 -16.06 7.55 19.12
C GLY A 439 -15.36 6.97 17.88
N ILE A 440 -14.04 6.84 17.89
CA ILE A 440 -13.25 6.27 16.79
C ILE A 440 -13.14 4.77 17.00
N SER A 441 -13.37 3.97 15.95
CA SER A 441 -13.38 2.52 16.09
C SER A 441 -11.99 1.97 16.42
N VAL A 442 -11.85 1.35 17.59
CA VAL A 442 -10.65 0.61 18.01
C VAL A 442 -10.86 -0.88 17.78
N ARG A 443 -9.92 -1.51 17.09
CA ARG A 443 -9.97 -2.93 16.72
C ARG A 443 -8.73 -3.66 17.18
N GLN A 444 -8.93 -4.69 18.00
CA GLN A 444 -7.86 -5.59 18.39
C GLN A 444 -7.58 -6.61 17.27
N ARG A 445 -6.30 -6.84 16.99
CA ARG A 445 -5.82 -7.81 15.99
C ARG A 445 -4.74 -8.67 16.64
N SER A 446 -4.97 -9.98 16.74
CA SER A 446 -4.03 -10.91 17.38
C SER A 446 -2.67 -10.95 16.65
N GLN A 447 -2.67 -10.70 15.34
CA GLN A 447 -1.47 -10.60 14.51
C GLN A 447 -0.59 -9.38 14.85
N LEU A 448 -1.08 -8.40 15.63
CA LEU A 448 -0.29 -7.27 16.11
C LEU A 448 0.40 -7.54 17.45
N GLN A 449 0.28 -8.75 18.02
CA GLN A 449 1.10 -9.12 19.19
C GLN A 449 2.59 -8.97 18.86
N GLN A 450 3.37 -8.47 19.80
CA GLN A 450 4.81 -8.31 19.63
C GLN A 450 5.53 -9.64 19.43
N LEU A 451 6.70 -9.60 18.78
CA LEU A 451 7.58 -10.77 18.60
C LEU A 451 7.74 -11.51 19.93
N HIS A 452 7.49 -12.82 19.94
CA HIS A 452 7.63 -13.64 21.14
C HIS A 452 9.11 -13.84 21.51
N PRO A 453 9.61 -13.30 22.64
CA PRO A 453 11.03 -13.35 22.98
C PRO A 453 11.49 -14.74 23.47
N GLY A 454 10.57 -15.64 23.86
CA GLY A 454 10.92 -16.98 24.31
C GLY A 454 11.64 -16.97 25.66
N VAL A 455 12.75 -17.71 25.77
CA VAL A 455 13.50 -17.82 27.05
C VAL A 455 14.22 -16.54 27.48
N VAL A 456 14.39 -15.58 26.56
CA VAL A 456 15.06 -14.30 26.83
C VAL A 456 14.06 -13.17 27.14
N ALA A 457 12.81 -13.52 27.44
CA ALA A 457 11.80 -12.57 27.86
C ALA A 457 12.28 -11.76 29.09
N ASP A 458 12.10 -10.44 29.04
CA ASP A 458 12.42 -9.49 30.11
C ASP A 458 13.87 -9.46 30.60
N MET A 459 14.78 -10.12 29.86
CA MET A 459 16.21 -10.02 30.07
C MET A 459 16.79 -8.83 29.32
N THR A 460 17.71 -8.13 29.96
CA THR A 460 18.51 -7.08 29.33
C THR A 460 19.53 -7.68 28.36
N GLY A 461 20.00 -6.90 27.39
CA GLY A 461 21.03 -7.35 26.45
C GLY A 461 22.32 -7.83 27.13
N SER A 462 22.68 -7.23 28.28
CA SER A 462 23.83 -7.65 29.09
C SER A 462 23.62 -9.02 29.72
N GLU A 463 22.42 -9.28 30.27
CA GLU A 463 22.09 -10.58 30.88
C GLU A 463 22.03 -11.70 29.84
N ILE A 464 21.55 -11.40 28.63
CA ILE A 464 21.51 -12.38 27.54
C ILE A 464 22.91 -12.71 27.07
N ARG A 465 23.77 -11.69 26.92
CA ARG A 465 25.18 -11.90 26.56
C ARG A 465 25.92 -12.75 27.58
N GLN A 466 25.55 -12.68 28.87
CA GLN A 466 26.14 -13.49 29.93
C GLN A 466 25.54 -14.90 30.00
N SER A 467 24.21 -15.01 29.90
CA SER A 467 23.47 -16.27 30.09
C SER A 467 23.44 -17.16 28.85
N TYR A 468 23.46 -16.54 27.66
CA TYR A 468 23.38 -17.21 26.36
C TYR A 468 24.43 -16.61 25.38
N PRO A 469 25.74 -16.73 25.68
CA PRO A 469 26.79 -16.04 24.94
C PRO A 469 26.93 -16.51 23.48
N GLU A 470 26.70 -17.80 23.20
CA GLU A 470 26.80 -18.33 21.84
C GLU A 470 25.58 -17.94 21.00
N GLU A 471 24.39 -18.04 21.59
CA GLU A 471 23.13 -17.60 20.98
C GLU A 471 23.16 -16.11 20.64
N TYR A 472 23.70 -15.28 21.55
CA TYR A 472 23.86 -13.85 21.31
C TYR A 472 24.81 -13.57 20.13
N LYS A 473 25.93 -14.31 20.01
CA LYS A 473 26.84 -14.18 18.87
C LYS A 473 26.18 -14.56 17.55
N GLU A 474 25.38 -15.63 17.53
CA GLU A 474 24.66 -16.04 16.32
C GLU A 474 23.54 -15.05 15.96
N TRP A 475 22.83 -14.51 16.95
CA TRP A 475 21.84 -13.47 16.75
C TRP A 475 22.44 -12.20 16.11
N LEU A 476 23.62 -11.76 16.55
CA LEU A 476 24.30 -10.59 15.98
C LEU A 476 24.63 -10.76 14.49
N LYS A 477 24.81 -11.99 14.01
CA LYS A 477 25.11 -12.27 12.60
C LYS A 477 23.89 -12.16 11.71
N ASP A 478 22.74 -12.63 12.16
CA ASP A 478 21.48 -12.60 11.41
C ASP A 478 20.29 -12.32 12.34
N PRO A 479 20.09 -11.05 12.76
CA PRO A 479 19.02 -10.71 13.69
C PRO A 479 17.61 -10.97 13.13
N TYR A 480 17.46 -11.10 11.82
CA TYR A 480 16.17 -11.26 11.16
C TYR A 480 15.66 -12.70 11.25
N HIS A 481 16.51 -13.68 10.91
CA HIS A 481 16.13 -15.09 10.89
C HIS A 481 16.43 -15.82 12.21
N TYR A 482 17.29 -15.25 13.05
CA TYR A 482 17.68 -15.93 14.28
C TYR A 482 16.49 -16.11 15.23
N ARG A 483 16.44 -17.30 15.84
CA ARG A 483 15.40 -17.69 16.78
C ARG A 483 16.05 -18.14 18.09
N PHE A 484 15.83 -17.38 19.15
CA PHE A 484 16.18 -17.84 20.50
C PHE A 484 15.32 -19.06 20.86
N PRO A 485 15.76 -19.88 21.83
CA PRO A 485 14.98 -21.03 22.26
C PRO A 485 13.55 -20.62 22.65
N ARG A 486 12.54 -21.30 22.06
CA ARG A 486 11.11 -21.01 22.26
C ARG A 486 10.69 -19.57 21.87
N SER A 487 11.46 -18.86 21.04
CA SER A 487 11.12 -17.52 20.54
C SER A 487 10.51 -17.57 19.14
N GLU A 488 9.99 -16.44 18.68
CA GLU A 488 9.81 -16.11 17.26
C GLU A 488 11.07 -15.41 16.72
N SER A 489 11.29 -15.48 15.41
CA SER A 489 12.18 -14.60 14.65
C SER A 489 11.36 -13.50 13.96
N TYR A 490 12.03 -12.49 13.38
CA TYR A 490 11.33 -11.51 12.54
C TYR A 490 10.71 -12.13 11.29
N HIS A 491 11.32 -13.20 10.77
CA HIS A 491 10.74 -13.96 9.67
C HIS A 491 9.39 -14.61 10.06
N ASP A 492 9.31 -15.26 11.22
CA ASP A 492 8.04 -15.85 11.70
C ASP A 492 6.97 -14.77 11.91
N LEU A 493 7.38 -13.63 12.46
CA LEU A 493 6.52 -12.46 12.62
C LEU A 493 5.99 -11.98 11.26
N ALA A 494 6.87 -11.80 10.27
CA ALA A 494 6.49 -11.36 8.92
C ALA A 494 5.49 -12.32 8.25
N VAL A 495 5.69 -13.63 8.39
CA VAL A 495 4.78 -14.65 7.85
C VAL A 495 3.41 -14.57 8.52
N ARG A 496 3.33 -14.46 9.86
CA ARG A 496 2.01 -14.37 10.54
C ARG A 496 1.29 -13.04 10.30
N MET A 497 2.01 -12.00 9.88
CA MET A 497 1.43 -10.69 9.57
C MET A 497 0.84 -10.59 8.16
N GLU A 498 1.10 -11.56 7.26
CA GLU A 498 0.56 -11.55 5.88
C GLU A 498 -0.97 -11.29 5.83
N PRO A 499 -1.83 -11.97 6.63
CA PRO A 499 -3.26 -11.72 6.57
C PRO A 499 -3.65 -10.27 6.93
N LEU A 500 -2.92 -9.67 7.89
CA LEU A 500 -3.16 -8.30 8.32
C LEU A 500 -2.69 -7.29 7.26
N LEU A 501 -1.61 -7.60 6.53
CA LEU A 501 -1.17 -6.80 5.38
C LEU A 501 -2.26 -6.75 4.30
N LEU A 502 -2.86 -7.89 3.98
CA LEU A 502 -3.95 -7.97 3.00
C LEU A 502 -5.21 -7.23 3.48
N GLU A 503 -5.54 -7.33 4.76
CA GLU A 503 -6.62 -6.54 5.36
C GLU A 503 -6.31 -5.05 5.24
N MET A 504 -5.08 -4.64 5.55
CA MET A 504 -4.63 -3.25 5.44
C MET A 504 -4.76 -2.76 4.01
N GLU A 505 -4.38 -3.55 3.00
CA GLU A 505 -4.52 -3.23 1.57
C GLU A 505 -5.98 -3.11 1.10
N ARG A 506 -6.92 -3.72 1.83
CA ARG A 506 -8.36 -3.64 1.58
C ARG A 506 -9.04 -2.37 2.13
N MET A 507 -8.46 -1.72 3.13
CA MET A 507 -9.03 -0.51 3.73
C MET A 507 -8.86 0.71 2.82
N ARG A 508 -9.86 1.56 2.65
CA ARG A 508 -9.72 2.80 1.83
C ARG A 508 -9.31 4.02 2.66
N GLY A 509 -9.84 4.11 3.87
CA GLY A 509 -9.66 5.25 4.77
C GLY A 509 -8.36 5.22 5.58
N ASP A 510 -8.31 6.06 6.61
CA ASP A 510 -7.14 6.22 7.47
C ASP A 510 -7.03 5.06 8.47
N ILE A 511 -5.81 4.60 8.74
CA ILE A 511 -5.53 3.56 9.74
C ILE A 511 -4.45 4.05 10.68
N LEU A 512 -4.67 3.97 11.99
CA LEU A 512 -3.61 4.10 12.98
C LEU A 512 -3.28 2.73 13.58
N VAL A 513 -2.03 2.30 13.49
CA VAL A 513 -1.56 1.09 14.16
C VAL A 513 -0.77 1.49 15.41
N ILE A 514 -1.29 1.12 16.57
CA ILE A 514 -0.62 1.27 17.86
C ILE A 514 -0.08 -0.10 18.28
N GLY A 515 1.24 -0.21 18.37
CA GLY A 515 1.89 -1.50 18.60
C GLY A 515 3.26 -1.40 19.26
N HIS A 516 3.92 -2.55 19.36
CA HIS A 516 5.31 -2.65 19.80
C HIS A 516 6.26 -2.58 18.60
N GLU A 517 7.53 -2.23 18.85
CA GLU A 517 8.50 -1.99 17.78
C GLU A 517 8.59 -3.13 16.77
N SER A 518 8.70 -4.38 17.25
CA SER A 518 8.86 -5.54 16.38
C SER A 518 7.80 -5.62 15.26
N VAL A 519 6.55 -5.30 15.58
CA VAL A 519 5.40 -5.36 14.67
C VAL A 519 5.37 -4.14 13.75
N LEU A 520 5.66 -2.96 14.30
CA LEU A 520 5.74 -1.72 13.53
C LEU A 520 6.86 -1.81 12.48
N ARG A 521 8.02 -2.39 12.83
CA ARG A 521 9.14 -2.65 11.93
C ARG A 521 8.75 -3.51 10.73
N VAL A 522 7.96 -4.57 10.95
CA VAL A 522 7.52 -5.48 9.88
C VAL A 522 6.49 -4.82 8.97
N LEU A 523 5.49 -4.11 9.52
CA LEU A 523 4.49 -3.38 8.71
C LEU A 523 5.12 -2.26 7.89
N TYR A 524 6.00 -1.48 8.52
CA TYR A 524 6.76 -0.45 7.84
C TYR A 524 7.67 -1.05 6.79
N GLY A 525 8.34 -2.16 7.10
CA GLY A 525 9.18 -2.89 6.15
C GLY A 525 8.43 -3.31 4.89
N TYR A 526 7.18 -3.77 5.02
CA TYR A 526 6.32 -4.04 3.87
C TYR A 526 5.98 -2.76 3.09
N LEU A 527 5.46 -1.73 3.77
CA LEU A 527 5.00 -0.50 3.13
C LEU A 527 6.13 0.28 2.46
N MET A 528 7.32 0.25 3.04
CA MET A 528 8.51 0.96 2.53
C MET A 528 9.44 0.07 1.72
N ALA A 529 9.04 -1.19 1.46
CA ALA A 529 9.81 -2.19 0.71
C ALA A 529 11.25 -2.39 1.24
N CYS A 530 11.42 -2.41 2.57
CA CYS A 530 12.72 -2.60 3.22
C CYS A 530 13.23 -4.04 3.08
N SER A 531 14.55 -4.21 3.12
CA SER A 531 15.20 -5.52 3.14
C SER A 531 15.06 -6.23 4.49
N CYS A 532 15.27 -7.55 4.52
CA CYS A 532 15.32 -8.31 5.77
C CYS A 532 16.42 -7.80 6.72
N SER A 533 17.52 -7.28 6.18
CA SER A 533 18.65 -6.74 6.94
C SER A 533 18.33 -5.40 7.61
N ASP A 534 17.41 -4.62 7.01
CA ASP A 534 17.02 -3.30 7.53
C ASP A 534 15.93 -3.40 8.59
N ILE A 535 14.98 -4.34 8.47
CA ILE A 535 13.82 -4.44 9.37
C ILE A 535 14.20 -4.46 10.86
N PRO A 536 15.17 -5.27 11.33
CA PRO A 536 15.56 -5.29 12.75
C PRO A 536 16.23 -4.00 13.24
N ARG A 537 16.62 -3.10 12.34
CA ARG A 537 17.32 -1.83 12.64
C ARG A 537 16.41 -0.62 12.59
N LEU A 538 15.17 -0.77 12.12
CA LEU A 538 14.21 0.32 12.04
C LEU A 538 13.81 0.77 13.46
N CYS A 539 14.05 2.04 13.78
CA CYS A 539 13.73 2.60 15.09
C CYS A 539 12.34 3.25 15.09
N PHE A 540 11.56 2.95 16.13
CA PHE A 540 10.28 3.59 16.40
C PHE A 540 10.34 4.16 17.80
N SER A 541 10.37 5.46 17.94
CA SER A 541 10.42 6.13 19.24
C SER A 541 9.04 6.64 19.64
N ARG A 542 8.83 6.87 20.95
CA ARG A 542 7.55 7.37 21.50
C ARG A 542 7.37 8.88 21.35
N ASP A 543 8.38 9.59 20.89
CA ASP A 543 8.36 11.04 20.65
C ASP A 543 7.85 11.43 19.25
N GLN A 544 7.42 10.48 18.43
CA GLN A 544 6.94 10.75 17.08
C GLN A 544 5.86 9.77 16.61
N VAL A 545 5.00 10.26 15.72
CA VAL A 545 4.09 9.47 14.89
C VAL A 545 4.68 9.38 13.48
N ILE A 546 4.67 8.20 12.89
CA ILE A 546 5.07 8.01 11.51
C ILE A 546 3.81 7.94 10.64
N GLU A 547 3.71 8.80 9.64
CA GLU A 547 2.65 8.79 8.64
C GLU A 547 3.20 8.29 7.31
N ILE A 548 2.51 7.33 6.71
CA ILE A 548 2.75 6.84 5.35
C ILE A 548 1.57 7.26 4.48
N SER A 549 1.89 8.01 3.44
CA SER A 549 0.95 8.40 2.39
C SER A 549 1.23 7.61 1.11
N PHE A 550 0.16 7.21 0.43
CA PHE A 550 0.24 6.40 -0.79
C PHE A 550 0.26 7.31 -2.01
N SER A 551 1.16 7.04 -2.96
CA SER A 551 1.11 7.63 -4.29
C SER A 551 1.18 6.53 -5.36
N PRO A 552 0.79 6.82 -6.62
CA PRO A 552 0.77 5.82 -7.68
C PRO A 552 2.12 5.17 -7.98
N PHE A 553 3.22 5.84 -7.65
CA PHE A 553 4.58 5.38 -7.98
C PHE A 553 5.36 4.90 -6.75
N GLU A 554 5.20 5.55 -5.60
CA GLU A 554 5.95 5.25 -4.37
C GLU A 554 5.14 5.66 -3.13
N ASN A 555 5.41 5.04 -1.99
CA ASN A 555 4.94 5.56 -0.71
C ASN A 555 5.87 6.66 -0.20
N LYS A 556 5.29 7.63 0.52
CA LYS A 556 6.04 8.72 1.17
C LYS A 556 5.85 8.66 2.66
N VAL A 557 6.95 8.87 3.39
CA VAL A 557 6.96 8.87 4.86
C VAL A 557 7.12 10.28 5.41
N ARG A 558 6.34 10.62 6.43
CA ARG A 558 6.44 11.83 7.24
C ARG A 558 6.53 11.44 8.71
N ARG A 559 7.53 11.95 9.42
CA ARG A 559 7.67 11.78 10.88
C ARG A 559 7.20 13.05 11.57
N VAL A 560 6.21 12.93 12.45
CA VAL A 560 5.59 14.07 13.14
C VAL A 560 5.90 13.96 14.63
N PRO A 561 6.60 14.95 15.23
CA PRO A 561 6.95 14.89 16.65
C PRO A 561 5.71 15.04 17.55
N ILE A 562 5.73 14.34 18.67
CA ILE A 562 4.74 14.40 19.75
C ILE A 562 5.28 15.37 20.80
N VAL A 563 4.68 16.55 20.86
CA VAL A 563 5.09 17.60 21.79
C VAL A 563 4.21 17.54 23.04
N TYR A 564 4.84 17.39 24.21
CA TYR A 564 4.17 17.46 25.50
C TYR A 564 4.10 18.94 25.95
N GLU A 565 2.93 19.39 26.42
CA GLU A 565 2.73 20.78 26.87
C GLU A 565 3.46 21.15 28.18
N ASN A 566 4.32 20.27 28.72
CA ASN A 566 5.07 20.50 29.96
C ASN A 566 6.60 20.53 29.77
N SER A 567 7.09 21.19 28.72
CA SER A 567 8.50 21.61 28.60
C SER A 567 8.68 23.12 28.77
N SER A 568 7.82 23.74 29.59
CA SER A 568 8.07 25.04 30.18
C SER A 568 8.68 24.83 31.57
N CYS A 569 9.89 25.37 31.77
CA CYS A 569 10.75 25.27 32.96
C CYS A 569 11.75 24.12 32.94
N LEU A 570 12.83 24.28 32.18
CA LEU A 570 14.22 24.21 32.67
C LEU A 570 15.06 24.99 31.66
N LYS A 571 15.30 26.27 31.99
CA LYS A 571 16.30 27.12 31.33
C LYS A 571 17.70 26.74 31.76
#